data_AF-A0A966DAC6-F1
#
_entry.id   AF-A0A966DAC6-F1
#
_cell.length_a   1.000
_cell.length_b   1.000
_cell.length_c   1.000
_cell.angle_alpha   90.00
_cell.angle_beta   90.00
_cell.angle_gamma   90.00
#
_symmetry.space_group_name_H-M   'P 1'
#
loop_
_entity.id
_entity.type
_entity.pdbx_description
1 polymer ?
#
loop_
_entity_poly.entity_id
_entity_poly.type
_entity_poly.pdbx_seq_one_letter_code
_entity_poly.pdbx_strand_id
1 'polypeptide(L)' 'MQEERQRQARPGRKLGAEKRRVARQILREFYASEEFSRLGRRVQLAMQELCPAEESGKLELLLCNQDTRRLA' A
#
# COMPACT_ATOMS: atom_id res chain seq x y z
N MET A 1 29.91 -3.24 -25.47
CA MET A 1 29.35 -2.95 -24.13
C MET A 1 28.53 -1.67 -24.23
N GLN A 2 27.21 -1.72 -23.95
CA GLN A 2 26.37 -0.65 -23.32
C GLN A 2 24.91 -0.53 -23.84
N GLU A 3 24.52 -1.10 -24.99
CA GLU A 3 23.20 -0.78 -25.57
C GLU A 3 22.02 -1.71 -25.16
N GLU A 4 22.28 -2.86 -24.55
CA GLU A 4 21.20 -3.82 -24.20
C GLU A 4 20.53 -3.58 -22.83
N ARG A 5 21.07 -2.68 -22.00
CA ARG A 5 20.55 -2.43 -20.64
C ARG A 5 19.34 -1.49 -20.58
N GLN A 6 19.04 -0.73 -21.65
CA GLN A 6 17.99 0.30 -21.61
C GLN A 6 16.60 -0.17 -22.04
N ARG A 7 16.44 -1.36 -22.63
CA ARG A 7 15.16 -1.81 -23.21
C ARG A 7 14.32 -2.76 -22.35
N GLN A 8 14.79 -3.14 -21.16
CA GLN A 8 14.01 -3.94 -20.21
C GLN A 8 13.27 -3.10 -19.16
N ALA A 9 12.84 -1.88 -19.51
CA ALA A 9 11.79 -1.21 -18.76
C ALA A 9 10.48 -1.98 -18.98
N ARG A 10 10.30 -3.13 -18.30
CA ARG A 10 9.12 -4.00 -18.37
C ARG A 10 7.86 -3.15 -18.17
N PRO A 11 7.13 -2.76 -19.23
CA PRO A 11 6.06 -1.76 -19.10
C PRO A 11 4.92 -2.31 -18.22
N GLY A 12 4.75 -3.64 -18.19
CA GLY A 12 3.82 -4.32 -17.30
C GLY A 12 4.08 -4.10 -15.81
N ARG A 13 5.31 -3.83 -15.37
CA ARG A 13 5.61 -3.54 -13.95
C ARG A 13 4.98 -2.22 -13.52
N LYS A 14 4.99 -1.21 -14.40
CA LYS A 14 4.34 0.08 -14.17
C LYS A 14 2.82 -0.04 -14.22
N LEU A 15 2.28 -0.80 -15.18
CA LEU A 15 0.83 -1.05 -15.28
C LEU A 15 0.27 -1.82 -14.08
N GLY A 16 0.97 -2.87 -13.62
CA GLY A 16 0.56 -3.63 -12.44
C GLY A 16 0.64 -2.81 -11.15
N ALA A 17 1.67 -1.96 -11.02
CA ALA A 17 1.77 -1.04 -9.89
C ALA A 17 0.61 -0.02 -9.88
N GLU A 18 0.28 0.55 -11.04
CA GLU A 18 -0.81 1.51 -11.15
C GLU A 18 -2.17 0.86 -10.88
N LYS A 19 -2.44 -0.33 -11.42
CA LYS A 19 -3.67 -1.08 -11.12
C LYS A 19 -3.82 -1.37 -9.63
N ARG A 20 -2.73 -1.74 -8.94
CA ARG A 20 -2.75 -1.93 -7.48
C ARG A 20 -2.97 -0.62 -6.72
N ARG A 21 -2.42 0.50 -7.21
CA ARG A 21 -2.66 1.83 -6.64
C ARG A 21 -4.14 2.19 -6.70
N VAL A 22 -4.75 2.04 -7.88
CA VAL A 22 -6.19 2.30 -8.09
C VAL A 22 -7.05 1.36 -7.23
N ALA A 23 -6.75 0.06 -7.20
CA ALA A 23 -7.51 -0.89 -6.38
C ALA A 23 -7.48 -0.52 -4.88
N ARG A 24 -6.32 -0.11 -4.35
CA ARG A 24 -6.21 0.36 -2.96
C ARG A 24 -6.98 1.65 -2.72
N GLN A 25 -6.97 2.57 -3.67
CA GLN A 25 -7.74 3.80 -3.58
C GLN A 25 -9.25 3.52 -3.48
N ILE A 26 -9.78 2.66 -4.35
CA ILE A 26 -11.19 2.25 -4.32
C ILE A 26 -11.56 1.61 -2.98
N LEU A 27 -10.70 0.74 -2.44
CA LEU A 27 -10.93 0.13 -1.12
C LEU A 27 -10.98 1.16 0.00
N ARG A 28 -10.08 2.15 -0.01
CA ARG A 28 -10.06 3.22 0.99
C ARG A 28 -11.30 4.12 0.91
N GLU A 29 -11.73 4.45 -0.30
CA GLU A 29 -12.98 5.19 -0.52
C GLU A 29 -14.18 4.39 0.00
N PHE A 30 -14.21 3.08 -0.24
CA PHE A 30 -15.25 2.20 0.30
C PHE A 30 -15.23 2.13 1.84
N TYR A 31 -14.07 2.12 2.49
CA TYR A 31 -14.00 2.12 3.96
C TYR A 31 -14.60 3.37 4.61
N ALA A 32 -14.67 4.49 3.88
CA ALA A 32 -15.31 5.72 4.34
C ALA A 32 -16.83 5.74 4.12
N SER A 33 -17.39 4.73 3.46
CA SER A 33 -18.80 4.68 3.08
C SER A 33 -19.69 4.04 4.17
N GLU A 34 -20.99 4.35 4.15
CA GLU A 34 -21.95 3.73 5.07
C GLU A 34 -22.14 2.23 4.81
N GLU A 35 -21.96 1.79 3.57
CA GLU A 35 -22.07 0.38 3.22
C GLU A 35 -21.01 -0.45 3.95
N PHE A 36 -19.80 0.07 4.11
CA PHE A 36 -18.75 -0.59 4.87
C PHE A 36 -19.09 -0.65 6.37
N SER A 37 -19.65 0.41 6.95
CA SER A 37 -20.03 0.43 8.36
C SER A 37 -21.14 -0.57 8.70
N ARG A 38 -21.98 -0.91 7.71
CA ARG A 38 -23.03 -1.94 7.82
C ARG A 38 -22.49 -3.37 7.75
N LEU A 39 -21.24 -3.59 7.32
CA LEU A 39 -20.63 -4.92 7.30
C LEU A 39 -20.36 -5.43 8.73
N GLY A 40 -20.37 -6.76 8.89
CA GLY A 40 -19.98 -7.38 10.16
C GLY A 40 -18.51 -7.07 10.51
N ARG A 41 -18.23 -6.86 11.80
CA ARG A 41 -16.90 -6.48 12.29
C ARG A 41 -15.76 -7.39 11.80
N ARG A 42 -16.00 -8.70 11.68
CA ARG A 42 -15.00 -9.66 11.15
C ARG A 42 -14.62 -9.38 9.70
N VAL A 43 -15.59 -9.00 8.88
CA VAL A 43 -15.38 -8.67 7.48
C VAL A 43 -14.62 -7.36 7.36
N GLN A 44 -15.00 -6.35 8.15
CA GLN A 44 -14.29 -5.07 8.19
C GLN A 44 -12.81 -5.25 8.53
N LEU A 45 -12.50 -6.05 9.56
CA LEU A 45 -11.13 -6.34 9.96
C LEU A 45 -10.35 -7.10 8.88
N ALA A 46 -10.94 -8.15 8.31
CA ALA A 46 -10.29 -8.91 7.23
C ALA A 46 -9.98 -8.04 6.00
N MET A 47 -10.88 -7.11 5.65
CA MET A 47 -10.63 -6.15 4.58
C MET A 47 -9.49 -5.18 4.92
N GLN A 48 -9.45 -4.67 6.16
CA GLN A 48 -8.39 -3.76 6.62
C GLN A 48 -7.01 -4.45 6.75
N GLU A 49 -6.97 -5.75 7.04
CA GLU A 49 -5.72 -6.54 6.99
C GLU A 49 -5.19 -6.68 5.56
N LEU A 50 -6.08 -6.90 4.58
CA LEU A 50 -5.70 -6.99 3.16
C LEU A 50 -5.24 -5.65 2.58
N CYS A 51 -5.90 -4.56 2.98
CA CYS A 51 -5.55 -3.21 2.58
C CYS A 51 -5.74 -2.25 3.75
N PRO A 52 -4.65 -1.85 4.43
CA PRO A 52 -4.73 -0.86 5.48
C PRO A 52 -5.31 0.47 4.96
N ALA A 53 -6.19 1.08 5.76
CA ALA A 53 -6.78 2.38 5.45
C ALA A 53 -5.72 3.49 5.42
N GLU A 54 -4.71 3.40 6.28
CA GLU A 54 -3.54 4.28 6.35
C GLU A 54 -2.37 3.67 5.57
N GLU A 55 -1.62 4.47 4.81
CA GLU A 55 -0.35 4.00 4.26
C GLU A 55 0.65 3.84 5.40
N SER A 56 1.01 2.58 5.67
CA SER A 56 2.07 2.19 6.58
C SER A 56 3.41 2.88 6.29
N GLY A 57 3.60 3.55 5.14
CA GLY A 57 4.76 4.38 4.86
C GLY A 57 4.99 5.51 5.89
N LYS A 58 3.95 6.05 6.53
CA LYS A 58 4.14 6.98 7.67
C LYS A 58 4.53 6.25 8.96
N LEU A 59 4.07 5.03 9.16
CA LEU A 59 4.37 4.24 10.35
C LEU A 59 5.76 3.58 10.28
N GLU A 60 6.17 3.09 9.10
CA GLU A 60 7.51 2.53 8.85
C GLU A 60 8.60 3.62 8.89
N LEU A 61 8.32 4.84 8.42
CA LEU A 61 9.23 5.98 8.63
C LEU A 61 9.34 6.37 10.11
N LEU A 62 8.28 6.23 10.91
CA LEU A 62 8.33 6.49 12.35
C LEU A 62 9.05 5.39 13.14
N LEU A 63 8.97 4.14 12.69
CA LEU A 63 9.65 3.00 13.32
C LEU A 63 11.16 2.96 12.96
N CYS A 64 11.54 3.23 11.71
CA CYS A 64 12.95 3.33 11.29
C CYS A 64 13.71 4.50 11.94
N ASN A 65 13.03 5.53 12.42
CA ASN A 65 13.66 6.66 13.13
C ASN A 65 13.87 6.41 14.64
N GLN A 66 13.34 5.31 15.20
CA GLN A 66 13.58 4.96 16.60
C GLN A 66 14.78 4.04 16.80
N ASP A 67 15.22 3.32 15.76
CA ASP A 67 16.37 2.40 15.83
C ASP A 67 17.74 3.09 15.68
N THR A 68 17.80 4.38 15.32
CA THR A 68 19.06 5.13 15.19
C THR A 68 19.52 5.84 16.47
N ARG A 69 18.75 5.77 17.57
CA ARG A 69 19.11 6.41 18.86
C ARG A 69 19.61 5.46 19.95
N ARG A 70 19.92 4.20 19.63
CA ARG A 70 20.47 3.21 20.59
C ARG A 70 21.88 2.70 20.27
N LEU A 71 22.62 3.43 19.44
CA LEU A 71 24.08 3.27 19.28
C LEU A 71 24.74 4.65 19.30
N ALA A 72 24.84 5.22 20.50
CA ALA A 72 25.81 6.25 20.88
C ALA A 72 26.01 6.18 22.40
#